data_AF-A0A9P6T0J3-F1
#
_entry.id   AF-A0A9P6T0J3-F1
#
_cell.length_a   1.000
_cell.length_b   1.000
_cell.length_c   1.000
_cell.angle_alpha   90.00
_cell.angle_beta   90.00
_cell.angle_gamma   90.00
#
_symmetry.space_group_name_H-M   'P 1'
#
loop_
_entity.id
_entity.type
_entity.pdbx_description
1 polymer ?
#
loop_
_entity_poly.entity_id
_entity_poly.type
_entity_poly.pdbx_seq_one_letter_code
_entity_poly.pdbx_strand_id
1 'polypeptide(L)'
;MHGLWPDTCSGGQGPSSGCDSSRVYSDIETRLQNYANADPDMLDNMNTYWSSYTGDNNSFWSHEWSKHGTCVSTLAPSCIANYVQDEDVYNYFSTALGLRQKYDLYAALANAGITPGSNPNVDDMHSAIQSAFGVDAEINCNNGALSEIWLFFNVQNTNEFVLTDAQSQGSCRGSISYPTKSGNPINIPSTTTTAAATHSATKTATHTTTKATKTPAPTGLPSGRQSGSCSTNGATVCVSSGSSNQYSKCSNGRWILNQCKKGLVCHSDSQTSTHCA
;
A
#
# COMPACT_ATOMS: atom_id res chain seq x y z
N MET A 1 -4.40 -10.37 -1.56
CA MET A 1 -4.74 -9.94 -2.92
C MET A 1 -5.51 -11.06 -3.56
N HIS A 2 -6.50 -10.74 -4.40
CA HIS A 2 -7.17 -11.75 -5.22
C HIS A 2 -6.62 -11.70 -6.65
N GLY A 3 -6.78 -10.57 -7.34
CA GLY A 3 -6.20 -10.38 -8.67
C GLY A 3 -6.26 -8.96 -9.21
N LEU A 4 -5.80 -8.80 -10.45
CA LEU A 4 -5.90 -7.59 -11.25
C LEU A 4 -6.60 -7.96 -12.56
N TRP A 5 -7.86 -7.56 -12.72
CA TRP A 5 -8.71 -8.09 -13.77
C TRP A 5 -9.01 -7.04 -14.83
N PRO A 6 -8.64 -7.27 -16.10
CA PRO A 6 -9.06 -6.40 -17.19
C PRO A 6 -10.53 -6.68 -17.54
N ASP A 7 -11.39 -5.74 -17.19
CA ASP A 7 -12.80 -5.75 -17.57
C ASP A 7 -13.04 -4.95 -18.86
N THR A 8 -14.15 -5.24 -19.53
CA THR A 8 -14.68 -4.38 -20.59
C THR A 8 -15.15 -3.04 -20.01
N CYS A 9 -15.19 -1.98 -20.82
CA CYS A 9 -15.63 -0.66 -20.36
C CYS A 9 -17.07 -0.63 -19.81
N SER A 10 -17.90 -1.63 -20.14
CA SER A 10 -19.26 -1.80 -19.61
C SER A 10 -19.34 -2.73 -18.40
N GLY A 11 -18.20 -3.13 -17.81
CA GLY A 11 -18.14 -3.94 -16.59
C GLY A 11 -18.21 -5.45 -16.80
N GLY A 12 -18.23 -5.93 -18.03
CA GLY A 12 -18.18 -7.37 -18.34
C GLY A 12 -16.76 -7.91 -18.19
N GLN A 13 -16.61 -9.06 -17.51
CA GLN A 13 -15.34 -9.74 -17.33
C GLN A 13 -14.81 -10.36 -18.63
N GLY A 14 -13.49 -10.55 -18.71
CA GLY A 14 -12.85 -11.31 -19.80
C GLY A 14 -13.31 -12.78 -19.89
N PRO A 15 -12.94 -13.50 -20.96
CA PRO A 15 -13.29 -14.90 -21.13
C PRO A 15 -12.80 -15.76 -19.95
N SER A 16 -13.61 -16.74 -19.54
CA SER A 16 -13.28 -17.62 -18.40
C SER A 16 -12.04 -18.49 -18.64
N SER A 17 -11.64 -18.69 -19.91
CA SER A 17 -10.43 -19.42 -20.33
C SER A 17 -9.21 -18.51 -20.55
N GLY A 18 -9.30 -17.22 -20.26
CA GLY A 18 -8.29 -16.24 -20.65
C GLY A 18 -8.35 -15.88 -22.13
N CYS A 19 -7.41 -15.02 -22.56
CA CYS A 19 -7.38 -14.44 -23.90
C CYS A 19 -6.26 -14.98 -24.80
N ASP A 20 -5.34 -15.77 -24.25
CA ASP A 20 -4.21 -16.34 -25.00
C ASP A 20 -3.78 -17.69 -24.41
N SER A 21 -4.17 -18.78 -25.06
CA SER A 21 -3.86 -20.14 -24.61
C SER A 21 -2.38 -20.50 -24.75
N SER A 22 -1.61 -19.78 -25.56
CA SER A 22 -0.16 -20.01 -25.74
C SER A 22 0.66 -19.48 -24.57
N ARG A 23 0.06 -18.59 -23.75
CA ARG A 23 0.66 -17.99 -22.57
C ARG A 23 0.06 -18.53 -21.27
N VAL A 24 -0.62 -19.68 -21.31
CA VAL A 24 -1.11 -20.35 -20.10
C VAL A 24 0.02 -21.16 -19.47
N TYR A 25 0.27 -20.90 -18.18
CA TYR A 25 1.37 -21.50 -17.43
C TYR A 25 0.85 -22.10 -16.12
N SER A 26 1.44 -23.23 -15.72
CA SER A 26 1.15 -23.92 -14.45
C SER A 26 2.27 -23.77 -13.42
N ASP A 27 3.30 -22.99 -13.73
CA ASP A 27 4.57 -22.88 -13.00
C ASP A 27 4.96 -21.41 -12.74
N ILE A 28 3.96 -20.56 -12.47
CA ILE A 28 4.15 -19.11 -12.25
C ILE A 28 5.19 -18.82 -11.17
N GLU A 29 5.20 -19.54 -10.05
CA GLU A 29 6.18 -19.34 -8.98
C GLU A 29 7.62 -19.51 -9.50
N THR A 30 7.88 -20.57 -10.26
CA THR A 30 9.20 -20.86 -10.84
C THR A 30 9.59 -19.85 -11.92
N ARG A 31 8.63 -19.38 -12.72
CA ARG A 31 8.87 -18.32 -13.73
C ARG A 31 9.28 -17.01 -13.08
N LEU A 32 8.54 -16.58 -12.05
CA LEU A 32 8.88 -15.39 -11.28
C LEU A 32 10.23 -15.54 -10.57
N GLN A 33 10.54 -16.73 -10.03
CA GLN A 33 11.84 -17.01 -9.40
C GLN A 33 13.01 -16.89 -10.37
N ASN A 34 12.83 -17.35 -11.61
CA ASN A 34 13.90 -17.43 -12.61
C ASN A 34 13.95 -16.21 -13.54
N TYR A 35 13.02 -15.26 -13.40
CA TYR A 35 13.01 -14.07 -14.21
C TYR A 35 14.24 -13.20 -13.89
N ALA A 36 15.08 -12.97 -14.90
CA ALA A 36 16.43 -12.41 -14.71
C ALA A 36 16.44 -11.01 -14.07
N ASN A 37 15.37 -10.23 -14.24
CA ASN A 37 15.26 -8.87 -13.72
C ASN A 37 14.24 -8.76 -12.56
N ALA A 38 13.90 -9.88 -11.91
CA ALA A 38 12.98 -9.84 -10.80
C ALA A 38 13.55 -9.04 -9.62
N ASP A 39 12.70 -8.25 -8.97
CA ASP A 39 12.99 -7.71 -7.65
C ASP A 39 13.31 -8.88 -6.69
N PRO A 40 14.42 -8.84 -5.92
CA PRO A 40 14.76 -9.88 -4.95
C PRO A 40 13.64 -10.22 -3.97
N ASP A 41 12.80 -9.26 -3.61
CA ASP A 41 11.70 -9.43 -2.65
C ASP A 41 10.38 -9.85 -3.32
N MET A 42 10.36 -10.06 -4.64
CA MET A 42 9.14 -10.34 -5.41
C MET A 42 8.37 -11.54 -4.87
N LEU A 43 9.03 -12.69 -4.70
CA LEU A 43 8.36 -13.90 -4.22
C LEU A 43 7.93 -13.79 -2.75
N ASP A 44 8.70 -13.11 -1.91
CA ASP A 44 8.34 -12.87 -0.51
C ASP A 44 7.10 -11.97 -0.43
N ASN A 45 7.02 -10.94 -1.28
CA ASN A 45 5.84 -10.09 -1.41
C ASN A 45 4.62 -10.86 -1.95
N MET A 46 4.81 -11.72 -2.95
CA MET A 46 3.75 -12.59 -3.47
C MET A 46 3.22 -13.53 -2.38
N ASN A 47 4.11 -14.22 -1.66
CA ASN A 47 3.75 -15.12 -0.56
C ASN A 47 3.05 -14.40 0.60
N THR A 48 3.46 -13.16 0.90
CA THR A 48 2.89 -12.39 2.02
C THR A 48 1.54 -11.77 1.66
N TYR A 49 1.44 -11.15 0.48
CA TYR A 49 0.31 -10.28 0.13
C TYR A 49 -0.65 -10.88 -0.88
N TRP A 50 -0.29 -11.99 -1.53
CA TRP A 50 -1.09 -12.67 -2.55
C TRP A 50 -1.15 -14.19 -2.31
N SER A 51 -1.17 -14.59 -1.04
CA SER A 51 -1.32 -16.00 -0.68
C SER A 51 -2.70 -16.57 -1.04
N SER A 52 -2.69 -17.85 -1.39
CA SER A 52 -3.88 -18.68 -1.52
C SER A 52 -4.45 -19.02 -0.15
N TYR A 53 -5.75 -18.86 0.01
CA TYR A 53 -6.44 -19.26 1.25
C TYR A 53 -6.52 -20.79 1.41
N THR A 54 -6.29 -21.56 0.33
CA THR A 54 -6.26 -23.04 0.36
C THR A 54 -4.84 -23.59 0.50
N GLY A 55 -3.82 -22.73 0.50
CA GLY A 55 -2.41 -23.09 0.73
C GLY A 55 -1.59 -23.43 -0.51
N ASP A 56 -2.18 -23.46 -1.71
CA ASP A 56 -1.45 -23.64 -2.97
C ASP A 56 -1.34 -22.31 -3.72
N ASN A 57 -0.23 -21.62 -3.49
CA ASN A 57 0.06 -20.31 -4.10
C ASN A 57 0.29 -20.42 -5.61
N ASN A 58 1.10 -21.38 -6.07
CA ASN A 58 1.42 -21.52 -7.48
C ASN A 58 0.17 -21.83 -8.32
N SER A 59 -0.71 -22.72 -7.86
CA SER A 59 -1.98 -22.99 -8.54
C SER A 59 -2.87 -21.74 -8.60
N PHE A 60 -2.94 -20.99 -7.50
CA PHE A 60 -3.70 -19.75 -7.45
C PHE A 60 -3.16 -18.68 -8.40
N TRP A 61 -1.85 -18.44 -8.40
CA TRP A 61 -1.23 -17.48 -9.31
C TRP A 61 -1.34 -17.91 -10.77
N SER A 62 -1.23 -19.22 -11.04
CA SER A 62 -1.47 -19.79 -12.36
C SER A 62 -2.90 -19.53 -12.85
N HIS A 63 -3.90 -19.62 -11.97
CA HIS A 63 -5.28 -19.25 -12.27
C HIS A 63 -5.41 -17.76 -12.63
N GLU A 64 -4.91 -16.88 -11.77
CA GLU A 64 -4.99 -15.43 -11.97
C GLU A 64 -4.29 -14.99 -13.26
N TRP A 65 -3.09 -15.50 -13.53
CA TRP A 65 -2.40 -15.21 -14.78
C TRP A 65 -3.16 -15.74 -16.00
N SER A 66 -3.52 -17.02 -15.99
CA SER A 66 -4.10 -17.68 -17.16
C SER A 66 -5.43 -17.05 -17.55
N LYS A 67 -6.29 -16.78 -16.56
CA LYS A 67 -7.64 -16.23 -16.79
C LYS A 67 -7.65 -14.72 -16.99
N HIS A 68 -6.81 -13.96 -16.28
CA HIS A 68 -6.86 -12.50 -16.26
C HIS A 68 -5.62 -11.85 -16.85
N GLY A 69 -4.42 -12.29 -16.45
CA GLY A 69 -3.15 -11.75 -16.95
C GLY A 69 -2.99 -11.87 -18.47
N THR A 70 -3.40 -13.00 -19.05
CA THR A 70 -3.36 -13.19 -20.52
C THR A 70 -4.26 -12.20 -21.28
N CYS A 71 -5.25 -11.59 -20.62
CA CYS A 71 -6.15 -10.61 -21.20
C CYS A 71 -5.66 -9.17 -21.12
N VAL A 72 -4.53 -8.90 -20.44
CA VAL A 72 -3.92 -7.57 -20.44
C VAL A 72 -3.15 -7.38 -21.75
N SER A 73 -3.82 -6.83 -22.76
CA SER A 73 -3.28 -6.71 -24.12
C SER A 73 -1.95 -5.95 -24.20
N THR A 74 -1.74 -4.96 -23.33
CA THR A 74 -0.51 -4.16 -23.27
C THR A 74 0.71 -4.95 -22.78
N LEU A 75 0.49 -6.12 -22.16
CA LEU A 75 1.55 -7.03 -21.72
C LEU A 75 1.85 -8.12 -22.75
N ALA A 76 1.18 -8.17 -23.90
CA ALA A 76 1.52 -9.15 -24.91
C ALA A 76 3.02 -9.03 -25.30
N PRO A 77 3.76 -10.14 -25.47
CA PRO A 77 5.19 -10.08 -25.81
C PRO A 77 5.51 -9.20 -27.04
N SER A 78 4.59 -9.13 -28.01
CA SER A 78 4.72 -8.27 -29.19
C SER A 78 4.62 -6.76 -28.90
N CYS A 79 4.13 -6.38 -27.73
CA CYS A 79 4.03 -4.98 -27.27
C CYS A 79 5.25 -4.53 -26.45
N ILE A 80 6.15 -5.46 -26.10
CA ILE A 80 7.32 -5.19 -25.25
C ILE A 80 8.59 -5.18 -26.12
N ALA A 81 9.24 -4.03 -26.20
CA ALA A 81 10.47 -3.89 -26.97
C ALA A 81 11.61 -4.69 -26.32
N ASN A 82 12.31 -5.52 -27.12
CA ASN A 82 13.36 -6.42 -26.64
C ASN A 82 12.89 -7.38 -25.54
N TYR A 83 11.67 -7.89 -25.70
CA TYR A 83 11.03 -8.82 -24.76
C TYR A 83 11.98 -9.90 -24.25
N VAL A 84 12.05 -10.01 -22.92
CA VAL A 84 12.70 -11.11 -22.22
C VAL A 84 11.62 -12.12 -21.82
N GLN A 85 11.92 -13.42 -21.94
CA GLN A 85 10.98 -14.46 -21.54
C GLN A 85 10.46 -14.24 -20.10
N ASP A 86 9.15 -14.36 -19.94
CA ASP A 86 8.39 -14.18 -18.69
C ASP A 86 8.33 -12.72 -18.18
N GLU A 87 8.74 -11.73 -18.99
CA GLU A 87 8.61 -10.31 -18.66
C GLU A 87 7.15 -9.85 -18.54
N ASP A 88 6.24 -10.43 -19.32
CA ASP A 88 4.81 -10.14 -19.24
C ASP A 88 4.19 -10.67 -17.93
N VAL A 89 4.54 -11.89 -17.54
CA VAL A 89 4.19 -12.50 -16.26
C VAL A 89 4.70 -11.64 -15.11
N TYR A 90 5.99 -11.29 -15.12
CA TYR A 90 6.59 -10.45 -14.10
C TYR A 90 5.91 -9.09 -13.99
N ASN A 91 5.68 -8.41 -15.13
CA ASN A 91 5.04 -7.10 -15.18
C ASN A 91 3.60 -7.13 -14.63
N TYR A 92 2.83 -8.20 -14.90
CA TYR A 92 1.48 -8.34 -14.35
C TYR A 92 1.48 -8.40 -12.82
N PHE A 93 2.25 -9.33 -12.24
CA PHE A 93 2.25 -9.53 -10.79
C PHE A 93 2.89 -8.34 -10.04
N SER A 94 3.99 -7.80 -10.55
CA SER A 94 4.65 -6.63 -9.94
C SER A 94 3.77 -5.38 -9.99
N THR A 95 3.06 -5.15 -11.09
CA THR A 95 2.09 -4.05 -11.20
C THR A 95 0.97 -4.19 -10.18
N ALA A 96 0.36 -5.37 -10.08
CA ALA A 96 -0.72 -5.62 -9.13
C ALA A 96 -0.27 -5.48 -7.66
N LEU A 97 0.95 -5.93 -7.32
CA LEU A 97 1.54 -5.70 -6.00
C LEU A 97 1.80 -4.21 -5.73
N GLY A 98 2.30 -3.48 -6.73
CA GLY A 98 2.52 -2.04 -6.62
C GLY A 98 1.22 -1.26 -6.40
N LEU A 99 0.13 -1.63 -7.09
CA LEU A 99 -1.20 -1.06 -6.88
C LEU A 99 -1.71 -1.35 -5.46
N ARG A 100 -1.59 -2.58 -4.98
CA ARG A 100 -1.94 -2.94 -3.60
C ARG A 100 -1.20 -2.09 -2.58
N GLN A 101 0.11 -1.92 -2.77
CA GLN A 101 0.93 -1.13 -1.85
C GLN A 101 0.54 0.35 -1.87
N LYS A 102 0.27 0.89 -3.06
CA LYS A 102 -0.13 2.29 -3.25
C LYS A 102 -1.51 2.60 -2.65
N TYR A 103 -2.48 1.69 -2.84
CA TYR A 103 -3.86 1.85 -2.36
C TYR A 103 -4.12 0.91 -1.18
N ASP A 104 -3.50 1.22 -0.04
CA ASP A 104 -3.64 0.44 1.18
C ASP A 104 -5.03 0.64 1.82
N LEU A 105 -5.94 -0.26 1.45
CA LEU A 105 -7.32 -0.30 1.96
C LEU A 105 -7.38 -0.49 3.48
N TYR A 106 -6.46 -1.25 4.07
CA TYR A 106 -6.45 -1.43 5.52
C TYR A 106 -6.13 -0.10 6.21
N ALA A 107 -5.09 0.60 5.73
CA ALA A 107 -4.73 1.91 6.28
C ALA A 107 -5.86 2.94 6.09
N ALA A 108 -6.52 2.94 4.92
CA ALA A 108 -7.67 3.82 4.66
C ALA A 108 -8.80 3.62 5.68
N LEU A 109 -9.21 2.36 5.90
CA LEU A 109 -10.25 2.02 6.86
C LEU A 109 -9.83 2.32 8.30
N ALA A 110 -8.60 1.95 8.67
CA ALA A 110 -8.09 2.15 10.03
C ALA A 110 -7.97 3.64 10.39
N ASN A 111 -7.60 4.51 9.44
CA ASN A 111 -7.55 5.96 9.63
C ASN A 111 -8.94 6.57 9.89
N ALA A 112 -10.01 5.90 9.43
CA ALA A 112 -11.40 6.26 9.75
C ALA A 112 -11.92 5.57 11.04
N GLY A 113 -11.06 4.87 11.78
CA GLY A 113 -11.44 4.13 12.99
C GLY A 113 -12.10 2.78 12.72
N ILE A 114 -12.07 2.28 11.48
CA ILE A 114 -12.64 0.99 11.10
C ILE A 114 -11.52 -0.06 11.08
N THR A 115 -11.46 -0.87 12.13
CA THR A 115 -10.42 -1.90 12.30
C THR A 115 -11.02 -3.31 12.43
N PRO A 116 -10.25 -4.37 12.15
CA PRO A 116 -10.70 -5.73 12.41
C PRO A 116 -11.18 -5.93 13.86
N GLY A 117 -12.20 -6.76 14.03
CA GLY A 117 -12.93 -6.97 15.29
C GLY A 117 -14.11 -6.03 15.51
N SER A 118 -14.39 -5.12 14.55
CA SER A 118 -15.53 -4.20 14.60
C SER A 118 -16.66 -4.65 13.66
N ASN A 119 -17.82 -4.00 13.80
CA ASN A 119 -18.99 -4.23 12.95
C ASN A 119 -19.47 -2.92 12.28
N PRO A 120 -18.66 -2.27 11.42
CA PRO A 120 -18.99 -0.97 10.84
C PRO A 120 -20.27 -1.05 9.99
N ASN A 121 -20.95 0.08 9.80
CA ASN A 121 -21.91 0.17 8.70
C ASN A 121 -21.13 0.22 7.38
N VAL A 122 -21.60 -0.46 6.34
CA VAL A 122 -20.99 -0.41 5.00
C VAL A 122 -20.88 1.02 4.47
N ASP A 123 -21.82 1.92 4.81
CA ASP A 123 -21.78 3.33 4.42
C ASP A 123 -20.56 4.06 5.01
N ASP A 124 -20.13 3.67 6.22
CA ASP A 124 -18.92 4.23 6.85
C ASP A 124 -17.65 3.77 6.11
N MET A 125 -17.65 2.55 5.58
CA MET A 125 -16.53 2.02 4.80
C MET A 125 -16.42 2.68 3.43
N HIS A 126 -17.54 2.85 2.71
CA HIS A 126 -17.58 3.63 1.48
C HIS A 126 -17.06 5.06 1.72
N SER A 127 -17.55 5.71 2.77
CA SER A 127 -17.11 7.06 3.15
C SER A 127 -15.62 7.14 3.46
N ALA A 128 -15.07 6.14 4.16
CA ALA A 128 -13.65 6.06 4.48
C ALA A 128 -12.78 5.89 3.23
N ILE A 129 -13.18 5.02 2.31
CA ILE A 129 -12.47 4.77 1.05
C ILE A 129 -12.53 5.99 0.14
N GLN A 130 -13.72 6.57 -0.05
CA GLN A 130 -13.92 7.80 -0.80
C GLN A 130 -13.07 8.96 -0.26
N SER A 131 -12.98 9.09 1.07
CA SER A 131 -12.17 10.13 1.71
C SER A 131 -10.67 9.90 1.52
N ALA A 132 -10.22 8.64 1.52
CA ALA A 132 -8.82 8.29 1.39
C ALA A 132 -8.31 8.41 -0.06
N PHE A 133 -9.14 8.01 -1.03
CA PHE A 133 -8.71 7.83 -2.41
C PHE A 133 -9.40 8.74 -3.43
N GLY A 134 -10.41 9.51 -3.01
CA GLY A 134 -11.15 10.43 -3.87
C GLY A 134 -12.19 9.78 -4.78
N VAL A 135 -12.34 8.45 -4.73
CA VAL A 135 -13.39 7.66 -5.38
C VAL A 135 -13.79 6.49 -4.50
N ASP A 136 -14.95 5.91 -4.81
CA ASP A 136 -15.50 4.80 -4.04
C ASP A 136 -15.10 3.43 -4.60
N ALA A 137 -15.25 2.39 -3.78
CA ALA A 137 -14.97 1.00 -4.10
C ALA A 137 -16.23 0.13 -4.12
N GLU A 138 -16.12 -1.05 -4.71
CA GLU A 138 -17.12 -2.10 -4.54
C GLU A 138 -16.80 -2.92 -3.28
N ILE A 139 -17.75 -3.04 -2.35
CA ILE A 139 -17.56 -3.75 -1.08
C ILE A 139 -18.45 -5.00 -1.03
N ASN A 140 -17.81 -6.16 -1.05
CA ASN A 140 -18.46 -7.45 -1.16
C ASN A 140 -18.38 -8.27 0.14
N CYS A 141 -19.52 -8.79 0.55
CA CYS A 141 -19.70 -9.58 1.76
C CYS A 141 -20.03 -11.03 1.42
N ASN A 142 -19.58 -11.92 2.31
CA ASN A 142 -20.01 -13.31 2.36
C ASN A 142 -20.67 -13.56 3.72
N ASN A 143 -21.96 -13.95 3.73
CA ASN A 143 -22.73 -14.17 4.96
C ASN A 143 -22.67 -13.00 5.97
N GLY A 144 -22.69 -11.76 5.46
CA GLY A 144 -22.62 -10.54 6.28
C GLY A 144 -21.22 -10.18 6.80
N ALA A 145 -20.19 -10.96 6.49
CA ALA A 145 -18.79 -10.62 6.78
C ALA A 145 -18.10 -10.02 5.55
N LEU A 146 -17.26 -9.01 5.77
CA LEU A 146 -16.41 -8.43 4.73
C LEU A 146 -15.55 -9.53 4.09
N SER A 147 -15.64 -9.67 2.76
CA SER A 147 -14.93 -10.70 2.01
C SER A 147 -13.96 -10.09 1.00
N GLU A 148 -14.42 -9.15 0.19
CA GLU A 148 -13.61 -8.52 -0.87
C GLU A 148 -13.91 -7.03 -0.97
N ILE A 149 -12.91 -6.26 -1.40
CA ILE A 149 -13.06 -4.85 -1.79
C ILE A 149 -12.37 -4.69 -3.14
N TRP A 150 -13.07 -4.14 -4.13
CA TRP A 150 -12.54 -3.96 -5.48
C TRP A 150 -12.36 -2.48 -5.78
N LEU A 151 -11.15 -2.11 -6.18
CA LEU A 151 -10.80 -0.79 -6.69
C LEU A 151 -10.76 -0.83 -8.22
N PHE A 152 -11.34 0.18 -8.86
CA PHE A 152 -11.45 0.25 -10.31
C PHE A 152 -10.47 1.26 -10.88
N PHE A 153 -9.93 0.94 -12.05
CA PHE A 153 -8.94 1.78 -12.71
C PHE A 153 -9.25 1.91 -14.20
N ASN A 154 -9.06 3.11 -14.72
CA ASN A 154 -8.75 3.32 -16.12
C ASN A 154 -7.22 3.28 -16.30
N VAL A 155 -6.75 2.92 -17.49
CA VAL A 155 -5.31 2.89 -17.79
C VAL A 155 -4.99 3.89 -18.89
N GLN A 156 -4.02 4.75 -18.64
CA GLN A 156 -3.44 5.68 -19.61
C GLN A 156 -2.02 5.21 -19.97
N ASN A 157 -1.52 5.62 -21.14
CA ASN A 157 -0.12 5.41 -21.53
C ASN A 157 0.41 3.99 -21.28
N THR A 158 -0.38 2.95 -21.59
CA THR A 158 -0.05 1.52 -21.45
C THR A 158 -0.08 0.96 -20.03
N ASN A 159 0.38 1.72 -19.02
CA ASN A 159 0.53 1.22 -17.63
C ASN A 159 0.26 2.26 -16.53
N GLU A 160 -0.27 3.44 -16.84
CA GLU A 160 -0.62 4.45 -15.84
C GLU A 160 -2.04 4.23 -15.32
N PHE A 161 -2.15 3.58 -14.17
CA PHE A 161 -3.43 3.29 -13.52
C PHE A 161 -4.00 4.54 -12.83
N VAL A 162 -5.13 5.00 -13.36
CA VAL A 162 -5.93 6.12 -12.84
C VAL A 162 -7.16 5.55 -12.17
N LEU A 163 -7.23 5.74 -10.85
CA LEU A 163 -8.34 5.25 -10.03
C LEU A 163 -9.66 5.92 -10.46
N THR A 164 -10.75 5.17 -10.48
CA THR A 164 -12.10 5.62 -10.88
C THR A 164 -13.15 5.02 -9.96
N ASP A 165 -14.33 5.64 -9.90
CA ASP A 165 -15.46 5.10 -9.15
C ASP A 165 -15.82 3.68 -9.60
N ALA A 166 -16.14 2.85 -8.61
CA ALA A 166 -16.65 1.52 -8.84
C ALA A 166 -17.97 1.53 -9.63
N GLN A 167 -18.19 0.48 -10.43
CA GLN A 167 -19.41 0.34 -11.23
C GLN A 167 -20.61 -0.16 -10.39
N SER A 168 -20.35 -0.61 -9.17
CA SER A 168 -21.32 -1.11 -8.20
C SER A 168 -20.82 -0.81 -6.79
N GLN A 169 -21.75 -0.70 -5.85
CA GLN A 169 -21.44 -0.59 -4.42
C GLN A 169 -21.12 -1.95 -3.78
N GLY A 170 -21.44 -3.06 -4.46
CA GLY A 170 -21.15 -4.42 -4.01
C GLY A 170 -22.31 -5.05 -3.24
N SER A 171 -22.04 -6.18 -2.58
CA SER A 171 -23.07 -7.02 -1.94
C SER A 171 -23.30 -6.75 -0.45
N CYS A 172 -22.40 -6.02 0.23
CA CYS A 172 -22.52 -5.70 1.65
C CYS A 172 -23.73 -4.79 1.96
N ARG A 173 -24.46 -5.03 3.06
CA ARG A 173 -25.62 -4.22 3.46
C ARG A 173 -25.62 -4.01 4.98
N GLY A 174 -25.89 -2.77 5.40
CA GLY A 174 -26.03 -2.41 6.82
C GLY A 174 -24.73 -2.64 7.61
N SER A 175 -24.86 -3.13 8.84
CA SER A 175 -23.72 -3.49 9.68
C SER A 175 -23.07 -4.77 9.16
N ILE A 176 -21.76 -4.71 8.90
CA ILE A 176 -20.99 -5.84 8.39
C ILE A 176 -19.99 -6.33 9.43
N SER A 177 -19.74 -7.64 9.48
CA SER A 177 -18.67 -8.19 10.32
C SER A 177 -17.31 -7.96 9.66
N TYR A 178 -16.40 -7.24 10.33
CA TYR A 178 -15.00 -7.12 9.90
C TYR A 178 -14.12 -7.96 10.84
N PRO A 179 -13.92 -9.26 10.57
CA PRO A 179 -13.28 -10.16 11.53
C PRO A 179 -11.78 -9.89 11.68
N THR A 180 -11.24 -10.16 12.88
CA THR A 180 -9.79 -10.26 13.08
C THR A 180 -9.25 -11.50 12.36
N LYS A 181 -8.07 -11.37 11.75
CA LYS A 181 -7.36 -12.54 11.21
C LYS A 181 -6.81 -13.36 12.38
N SER A 182 -7.10 -14.66 12.41
CA SER A 182 -6.50 -15.59 13.37
C SER A 182 -5.21 -16.20 12.81
N GLY A 183 -4.13 -16.18 13.59
CA GLY A 183 -2.82 -16.74 13.24
C GLY A 183 -1.70 -16.01 14.01
N ASN A 184 -0.57 -16.68 14.26
CA ASN A 184 0.60 -15.99 14.82
C ASN A 184 0.98 -14.83 13.88
N PRO A 185 1.26 -13.62 14.38
CA PRO A 185 1.85 -12.58 13.55
C PRO A 185 3.13 -13.17 12.95
N ILE A 186 3.24 -13.19 11.62
CA ILE A 186 4.54 -13.40 11.00
C ILE A 186 5.37 -12.21 11.48
N ASN A 187 6.36 -12.51 12.30
CA ASN A 187 7.32 -11.55 12.82
C ASN A 187 8.12 -11.06 11.61
N ILE A 188 7.62 -10.02 10.93
CA ILE A 188 8.41 -9.32 9.92
C ILE A 188 9.58 -8.72 10.69
N PRO A 189 10.83 -9.12 10.40
CA PRO A 189 11.98 -8.50 11.02
C PRO A 189 11.93 -7.02 10.69
N SER A 190 11.67 -6.19 11.70
CA SER A 190 12.00 -4.79 11.65
C SER A 190 13.51 -4.74 11.42
N THR A 191 13.93 -4.41 10.20
CA THR A 191 15.33 -4.17 9.86
C THR A 191 15.79 -2.98 10.68
N THR A 192 16.27 -3.30 11.87
CA THR A 192 16.93 -2.37 12.78
C THR A 192 18.20 -1.98 12.07
N THR A 193 18.21 -0.82 11.43
CA THR A 193 19.42 -0.25 10.87
C THR A 193 20.30 0.11 12.05
N THR A 194 21.34 -0.68 12.25
CA THR A 194 22.41 -0.46 13.20
C THR A 194 22.94 0.96 13.01
N ALA A 195 22.71 1.82 14.00
CA ALA A 195 23.36 3.10 14.08
C ALA A 195 24.87 2.86 14.25
N ALA A 196 25.61 3.01 13.16
CA ALA A 196 27.02 3.30 13.22
C ALA A 196 27.19 4.75 13.71
N ALA A 197 28.22 4.91 14.55
CA ALA A 197 28.98 6.11 14.91
C ALA A 197 28.89 6.41 16.42
N THR A 198 29.94 6.78 17.15
CA THR A 198 31.23 7.37 16.76
C THR A 198 32.15 7.34 17.98
N HIS A 199 33.45 7.28 17.73
CA HIS A 199 34.55 8.03 18.39
C HIS A 199 34.46 8.40 19.89
N SER A 200 35.48 7.93 20.58
CA SER A 200 35.92 8.29 21.93
C SER A 200 35.97 9.79 22.21
N ALA A 201 35.38 10.19 23.34
CA ALA A 201 35.82 11.32 24.14
C ALA A 201 35.48 11.09 25.64
N THR A 202 36.45 10.48 26.32
CA THR A 202 37.02 10.83 27.63
C THR A 202 36.15 11.46 28.75
N LYS A 203 36.15 10.73 29.89
CA LYS A 203 36.19 11.13 31.32
C LYS A 203 34.92 11.49 32.11
N THR A 204 34.61 10.55 33.02
CA THR A 204 34.62 10.70 34.50
C THR A 204 33.33 11.07 35.27
N ALA A 205 32.99 10.13 36.18
CA ALA A 205 32.34 10.28 37.50
C ALA A 205 30.86 10.71 37.55
N THR A 206 30.00 10.33 38.50
CA THR A 206 29.92 9.34 39.59
C THR A 206 28.49 9.50 40.15
N HIS A 207 27.85 8.41 40.60
CA HIS A 207 26.67 8.30 41.49
C HIS A 207 25.50 9.32 41.42
N THR A 208 24.26 8.81 41.29
CA THR A 208 23.32 8.59 42.42
C THR A 208 21.88 8.51 41.88
N THR A 209 21.13 7.57 42.45
CA THR A 209 19.71 7.31 42.30
C THR A 209 18.79 8.53 42.44
N THR A 210 17.82 8.69 41.53
CA THR A 210 16.50 9.27 41.83
C THR A 210 15.42 8.59 41.01
N LYS A 211 14.47 7.96 41.73
CA LYS A 211 13.20 7.43 41.23
C LYS A 211 12.31 8.62 40.81
N ALA A 212 11.86 8.67 39.56
CA ALA A 212 10.81 9.57 39.12
C ALA A 212 9.89 8.88 38.11
N THR A 213 8.66 8.69 38.55
CA THR A 213 7.44 8.41 37.79
C THR A 213 7.26 9.43 36.66
N LYS A 214 6.87 9.01 35.45
CA LYS A 214 6.12 9.80 34.42
C LYS A 214 5.97 8.96 33.13
N THR A 215 4.76 8.51 32.81
CA THR A 215 3.80 9.11 31.86
C THR A 215 3.95 8.51 30.45
N PRO A 216 2.90 7.93 29.85
CA PRO A 216 2.96 7.40 28.49
C PRO A 216 3.19 8.50 27.44
N ALA A 217 3.92 8.16 26.38
CA ALA A 217 4.29 9.02 25.26
C ALA A 217 3.05 9.54 24.46
N PRO A 218 3.16 10.70 23.78
CA PRO A 218 2.04 11.34 23.11
C PRO A 218 1.71 10.67 21.76
N THR A 219 0.42 10.44 21.52
CA THR A 219 -0.19 9.80 20.36
C THR A 219 -0.42 10.76 19.17
N GLY A 220 0.48 11.70 18.91
CA GLY A 220 0.32 12.72 17.87
C GLY A 220 1.33 12.61 16.74
N LEU A 221 0.91 12.90 15.49
CA LEU A 221 1.82 13.16 14.38
C LEU A 221 2.82 14.27 14.77
N PRO A 222 4.10 14.15 14.34
CA PRO A 222 5.12 15.11 14.70
C PRO A 222 4.72 16.52 14.24
N SER A 223 4.84 17.46 15.18
CA SER A 223 4.58 18.87 14.98
C SER A 223 5.66 19.68 15.70
N GLY A 224 5.89 20.90 15.21
CA GLY A 224 6.90 21.80 15.77
C GLY A 224 8.02 22.10 14.77
N ARG A 225 8.70 23.23 15.00
CA ARG A 225 9.81 23.68 14.17
C ARG A 225 11.01 22.76 14.34
N GLN A 226 11.42 22.11 13.26
CA GLN A 226 12.60 21.26 13.25
C GLN A 226 13.85 22.11 12.97
N SER A 227 14.98 21.72 13.56
CA SER A 227 16.27 22.39 13.36
C SER A 227 17.41 21.37 13.37
N GLY A 228 18.57 21.74 12.83
CA GLY A 228 19.72 20.85 12.76
C GLY A 228 19.67 19.87 11.57
N SER A 229 20.27 18.70 11.75
CA SER A 229 20.38 17.67 10.71
C SER A 229 19.13 16.81 10.61
N CYS A 230 18.88 16.28 9.42
CA CYS A 230 17.77 15.36 9.12
C CYS A 230 18.26 14.20 8.26
N SER A 231 17.73 13.01 8.49
CA SER A 231 18.15 11.77 7.81
C SER A 231 17.46 11.54 6.47
N THR A 232 16.21 12.01 6.32
CA THR A 232 15.38 11.75 5.14
C THR A 232 15.21 13.01 4.31
N ASN A 233 16.00 13.15 3.24
CA ASN A 233 15.89 14.28 2.33
C ASN A 233 14.47 14.38 1.75
N GLY A 234 13.89 15.57 1.75
CA GLY A 234 12.52 15.81 1.30
C GLY A 234 11.44 15.62 2.36
N ALA A 235 11.74 15.02 3.52
CA ALA A 235 10.76 14.90 4.61
C ALA A 235 10.24 16.28 5.04
N THR A 236 8.97 16.38 5.38
CA THR A 236 8.34 17.60 5.88
C THR A 236 7.59 17.38 7.19
N VAL A 237 7.57 18.42 8.04
CA VAL A 237 6.89 18.42 9.34
C VAL A 237 6.26 19.79 9.56
N CYS A 238 4.95 19.86 9.78
CA CYS A 238 4.28 21.13 10.05
C CYS A 238 4.74 21.72 11.39
N VAL A 239 4.94 23.04 11.45
CA VAL A 239 5.21 23.71 12.73
C VAL A 239 4.01 23.58 13.66
N SER A 240 2.78 23.69 13.12
CA SER A 240 1.53 23.40 13.82
C SER A 240 0.50 22.97 12.77
N SER A 241 0.20 21.67 12.73
CA SER A 241 -0.72 21.10 11.74
C SER A 241 -2.11 21.71 11.86
N GLY A 242 -2.69 22.15 10.75
CA GLY A 242 -4.01 22.78 10.67
C GLY A 242 -4.12 24.18 11.28
N SER A 243 -3.02 24.78 11.74
CA SER A 243 -3.04 26.14 12.34
C SER A 243 -1.92 27.06 11.87
N SER A 244 -0.79 26.52 11.39
CA SER A 244 0.34 27.31 10.89
C SER A 244 0.54 27.09 9.41
N ASN A 245 0.87 28.15 8.68
CA ASN A 245 1.31 28.04 7.29
C ASN A 245 2.79 27.62 7.15
N GLN A 246 3.48 27.32 8.25
CA GLN A 246 4.91 27.01 8.23
C GLN A 246 5.17 25.51 8.42
N TYR A 247 6.19 25.01 7.72
CA TYR A 247 6.64 23.63 7.84
C TYR A 247 8.15 23.53 7.67
N SER A 248 8.77 22.55 8.32
CA SER A 248 10.18 22.26 8.15
C SER A 248 10.32 21.24 7.04
N LYS A 249 11.23 21.47 6.09
CA LYS A 249 11.58 20.50 5.02
C LYS A 249 13.04 20.11 5.16
N CYS A 250 13.31 18.82 5.11
CA CYS A 250 14.67 18.32 5.05
C CYS A 250 15.22 18.57 3.64
N SER A 251 16.32 19.31 3.54
CA SER A 251 17.02 19.55 2.29
C SER A 251 18.52 19.34 2.48
N ASN A 252 19.08 18.39 1.75
CA ASN A 252 20.49 18.01 1.80
C ASN A 252 20.97 17.72 3.23
N GLY A 253 20.15 16.98 3.98
CA GLY A 253 20.47 16.55 5.34
C GLY A 253 20.32 17.63 6.41
N ARG A 254 19.71 18.78 6.11
CA ARG A 254 19.36 19.82 7.10
C ARG A 254 17.90 20.23 7.06
N TRP A 255 17.33 20.47 8.23
CA TRP A 255 15.99 21.05 8.35
C TRP A 255 16.01 22.52 7.98
N ILE A 256 15.17 22.88 7.01
CA ILE A 256 14.98 24.25 6.54
C ILE A 256 13.52 24.63 6.75
N LEU A 257 13.26 25.78 7.39
CA LEU A 257 11.90 26.28 7.53
C LEU A 257 11.40 26.80 6.18
N ASN A 258 10.22 26.34 5.80
CA ASN A 258 9.46 26.76 4.63
C ASN A 258 8.08 27.25 5.05
N GLN A 259 7.36 27.85 4.09
CA GLN A 259 6.00 28.34 4.28
C GLN A 259 5.13 27.93 3.09
N CYS A 260 3.88 27.61 3.38
CA CYS A 260 2.81 27.41 2.40
C CYS A 260 2.53 28.71 1.64
N LYS A 261 1.90 28.59 0.47
CA LYS A 261 1.43 29.76 -0.30
C LYS A 261 0.45 30.57 0.54
N LYS A 262 0.38 31.88 0.29
CA LYS A 262 -0.50 32.80 1.04
C LYS A 262 -1.94 32.28 1.06
N GLY A 263 -2.52 32.18 2.26
CA GLY A 263 -3.88 31.70 2.48
C GLY A 263 -3.99 30.20 2.77
N LEU A 264 -2.92 29.42 2.58
CA LEU A 264 -2.90 27.99 2.87
C LEU A 264 -2.22 27.70 4.21
N VAL A 265 -2.66 26.64 4.87
CA VAL A 265 -2.18 26.14 6.16
C VAL A 265 -1.51 24.78 5.93
N CYS A 266 -0.50 24.46 6.73
CA CYS A 266 0.18 23.17 6.65
C CYS A 266 -0.62 22.10 7.39
N HIS A 267 -0.81 20.95 6.76
CA HIS A 267 -1.42 19.76 7.35
C HIS A 267 -0.42 18.59 7.30
N SER A 268 -0.23 17.92 8.44
CA SER A 268 0.62 16.72 8.51
C SER A 268 -0.15 15.51 8.00
N ASP A 269 0.38 14.87 6.96
CA ASP A 269 -0.18 13.65 6.36
C ASP A 269 0.41 12.39 7.00
N SER A 270 1.69 12.48 7.37
CA SER A 270 2.41 11.39 8.02
C SER A 270 3.48 11.96 8.95
N GLN A 271 4.34 11.08 9.47
CA GLN A 271 5.47 11.49 10.30
C GLN A 271 6.54 12.28 9.53
N THR A 272 6.52 12.22 8.19
CA THR A 272 7.54 12.82 7.32
C THR A 272 6.98 13.48 6.08
N SER A 273 5.66 13.62 5.96
CA SER A 273 5.02 14.29 4.84
C SER A 273 3.91 15.22 5.31
N THR A 274 3.77 16.32 4.58
CA THR A 274 2.80 17.38 4.84
C THR A 274 2.35 17.98 3.52
N HIS A 275 1.15 18.52 3.47
CA HIS A 275 0.68 19.36 2.37
C HIS A 275 0.20 20.72 2.86
N CYS A 276 -0.05 21.63 1.93
CA CYS A 276 -0.62 22.94 2.20
C CYS A 276 -2.03 23.00 1.62
N ALA A 277 -3.03 23.27 2.46
CA ALA A 277 -4.44 23.39 2.08
C ALA A 277 -5.08 24.65 2.67
#